data_AF-A0A0D6DY73-F1
#
_entry.id   AF-A0A0D6DY73-F1
#
_cell.length_a   1.000
_cell.length_b   1.000
_cell.length_c   1.000
_cell.angle_alpha   90.00
_cell.angle_beta   90.00
_cell.angle_gamma   90.00
#
_symmetry.space_group_name_H-M   'P 1'
#
loop_
_entity.id
_entity.type
_entity.pdbx_description
1 polymer ?
#
loop_
_entity_poly.entity_id
_entity_poly.type
_entity_poly.pdbx_seq_one_letter_code
_entity_poly.pdbx_strand_id
1 'polypeptide(L)'
;MYMLYKFELKKIVKTKLFLGVCLALLVTTLGAMWTVFYISPMGIGPKEMSKRSVVQYNQKFARQYEGDLTDSKIKEVLSDYLAFHKSRKQDENKYQEEIPNNVFSYRIADAVLNPKDNLPNQVDKNPNVSIDDIPVKPISSLGIKKDIKPIKLTSYYGWSDLYKMTEVIYLPIVMAIIVACSGIFSSERAANIDQLLLATKHGRKRLTTSKICAVGLVSVTLFLVTSLLILGSFFIFYGFDGWNGSIQANFELATFTFPIALSHLQVYLVMLGIQLFNILFISSLGILISSFTNSPFISMIISLVIFVIPKGLDKLFTVGTLPNKVQQYLPINNFSVDTILQKMTNNEEVLRNSFTANLLIIGVTACLVMVVSLVVTSTHQKKYYAS
;
A
#
# COMPACT_ATOMS: atom_id res chain seq x y z
N MET A 1 28.15 -22.17 10.10
CA MET A 1 27.15 -21.46 9.27
C MET A 1 26.68 -20.19 9.97
N TYR A 2 26.25 -20.29 11.23
CA TYR A 2 25.84 -19.14 12.07
C TYR A 2 26.86 -17.99 12.13
N MET A 3 28.15 -18.26 12.34
CA MET A 3 29.19 -17.21 12.42
C MET A 3 29.35 -16.40 11.12
N LEU A 4 29.33 -17.06 9.96
CA LEU A 4 29.40 -16.39 8.65
C LEU A 4 28.17 -15.51 8.42
N TYR A 5 26.99 -16.05 8.72
CA TYR A 5 25.74 -15.32 8.62
C TYR A 5 25.72 -14.06 9.50
N LYS A 6 26.14 -14.16 10.77
CA LYS A 6 26.25 -13.03 11.70
C LYS A 6 27.24 -11.98 11.19
N PHE A 7 28.35 -12.41 10.58
CA PHE A 7 29.32 -11.50 9.98
C PHE A 7 28.74 -10.73 8.79
N GLU A 8 28.05 -11.41 7.86
CA GLU A 8 27.43 -10.77 6.70
C GLU A 8 26.31 -9.79 7.11
N LEU A 9 25.48 -10.15 8.09
CA LEU A 9 24.51 -9.21 8.67
C LEU A 9 25.21 -7.96 9.21
N LYS A 10 26.25 -8.14 10.03
CA LYS A 10 27.02 -7.03 10.61
C LYS A 10 27.67 -6.18 9.53
N LYS A 11 28.12 -6.78 8.42
CA LYS A 11 28.70 -6.08 7.28
C LYS A 11 27.68 -5.14 6.65
N ILE A 12 26.46 -5.62 6.36
CA ILE A 12 25.39 -4.81 5.74
C ILE A 12 25.01 -3.64 6.66
N VAL A 13 24.63 -3.94 7.91
CA VAL A 13 24.04 -2.94 8.82
C VAL A 13 25.02 -1.86 9.29
N LYS A 14 26.33 -2.09 9.14
CA LYS A 14 27.36 -1.12 9.54
C LYS A 14 27.86 -0.23 8.42
N THR A 15 27.42 -0.44 7.17
CA THR A 15 27.82 0.46 6.09
C THR A 15 27.17 1.83 6.27
N LYS A 16 27.96 2.91 6.08
CA LYS A 16 27.45 4.29 6.17
C LYS A 16 26.28 4.53 5.21
N LEU A 17 26.35 3.95 4.01
CA LEU A 17 25.30 4.05 3.01
C LEU A 17 24.00 3.41 3.48
N PHE A 18 24.04 2.18 4.02
CA PHE A 18 22.85 1.53 4.55
C PHE A 18 22.25 2.29 5.74
N LEU A 19 23.09 2.75 6.68
CA LEU A 19 22.63 3.56 7.81
C LEU A 19 21.97 4.87 7.35
N GLY A 20 22.57 5.56 6.37
CA GLY A 20 22.00 6.77 5.79
C GLY A 20 20.65 6.52 5.12
N VAL A 21 20.48 5.38 4.45
CA VAL A 21 19.21 5.03 3.79
C VAL A 21 18.15 4.56 4.79
N CYS A 22 18.52 3.88 5.87
CA CYS A 22 17.60 3.61 6.98
C CYS A 22 17.13 4.90 7.67
N LEU A 23 18.03 5.87 7.84
CA LEU A 23 17.66 7.19 8.36
C LEU A 23 16.72 7.93 7.40
N ALA A 24 17.02 7.92 6.10
CA ALA A 24 16.15 8.51 5.08
C ALA A 24 14.76 7.85 5.09
N LEU A 25 14.70 6.51 5.13
CA LEU A 25 13.44 5.76 5.25
C LEU A 25 12.65 6.17 6.48
N LEU A 26 13.30 6.31 7.64
CA LEU A 26 12.65 6.75 8.87
C LEU A 26 12.09 8.17 8.74
N VAL A 27 12.89 9.11 8.23
CA VAL A 27 12.47 10.51 8.03
C VAL A 27 11.30 10.59 7.04
N THR A 28 11.37 9.88 5.92
CA THR A 28 10.27 9.82 4.95
C THR A 28 9.02 9.19 5.55
N THR A 29 9.18 8.15 6.38
CA THR A 29 8.05 7.53 7.09
C THR A 29 7.38 8.51 8.05
N LEU A 30 8.16 9.21 8.88
CA LEU A 30 7.63 10.21 9.81
C LEU A 30 6.98 11.39 9.08
N GLY A 31 7.58 11.85 7.98
CA GLY A 31 7.01 12.90 7.13
C GLY A 31 5.70 12.48 6.47
N ALA A 32 5.61 11.25 5.96
CA ALA A 32 4.37 10.72 5.40
C ALA A 32 3.29 10.49 6.48
N MET A 33 3.66 10.10 7.70
CA MET A 33 2.72 10.03 8.83
C MET A 33 2.10 11.39 9.12
N TRP A 34 2.91 12.45 9.07
CA TRP A 34 2.42 13.81 9.23
C TRP A 34 1.42 14.16 8.12
N THR A 35 1.74 13.91 6.86
CA THR A 35 0.86 14.29 5.74
C THR A 35 -0.41 13.43 5.62
N VAL A 36 -0.33 12.13 5.93
CA VAL A 36 -1.45 11.20 5.75
C VAL A 36 -2.32 11.11 7.00
N PHE A 37 -1.74 10.97 8.20
CA PHE A 37 -2.53 10.81 9.43
C PHE A 37 -2.78 12.14 10.14
N TYR A 38 -1.76 12.96 10.33
CA TYR A 38 -1.91 14.18 11.15
C TYR A 38 -2.73 15.28 10.44
N ILE A 39 -2.50 15.50 9.14
CA ILE A 39 -3.29 16.43 8.30
C ILE A 39 -4.48 15.71 7.62
N SER A 40 -4.90 14.53 8.10
CA SER A 40 -6.06 13.84 7.54
C SER A 40 -7.31 14.73 7.61
N PRO A 41 -8.14 14.78 6.53
CA PRO A 41 -9.45 15.42 6.58
C PRO A 41 -10.35 14.95 7.73
N MET A 42 -10.14 13.72 8.20
CA MET A 42 -10.85 13.14 9.35
C MET A 42 -10.48 13.82 10.68
N GLY A 43 -9.33 14.49 10.75
CA GLY A 43 -8.87 15.27 11.90
C GLY A 43 -9.07 16.79 11.75
N ILE A 44 -9.81 17.25 10.74
CA ILE A 44 -10.14 18.68 10.59
C ILE A 44 -11.38 19.00 11.44
N GLY A 45 -11.26 19.98 12.32
CA GLY A 45 -12.29 20.37 13.29
C GLY A 45 -11.84 21.55 14.14
N PRO A 46 -12.52 21.83 15.26
CA PRO A 46 -12.25 22.95 16.16
C PRO A 46 -10.80 23.04 16.61
N LYS A 47 -10.27 24.25 16.79
CA LYS A 47 -8.87 24.47 17.22
C LYS A 47 -8.64 23.98 18.66
N GLU A 48 -9.67 24.01 19.49
CA GLU A 48 -9.66 23.59 20.90
C GLU A 48 -9.63 22.06 21.04
N MET A 49 -10.07 21.33 20.00
CA MET A 49 -10.06 19.87 20.00
C MET A 49 -8.72 19.33 19.52
N SER A 50 -8.19 18.35 20.25
CA SER A 50 -7.06 17.58 19.72
C SER A 50 -7.47 16.86 18.42
N LYS A 51 -6.54 16.74 17.46
CA LYS A 51 -6.77 16.02 16.20
C LYS A 51 -7.36 14.62 16.41
N ARG A 52 -6.86 13.91 17.42
CA ARG A 52 -7.35 12.58 17.80
C ARG A 52 -8.80 12.61 18.28
N SER A 53 -9.18 13.63 19.06
CA SER A 53 -10.56 13.81 19.53
C SER A 53 -11.52 14.08 18.37
N VAL A 54 -11.08 14.84 17.36
CA VAL A 54 -11.85 15.08 16.13
C VAL A 54 -12.05 13.77 15.35
N VAL A 55 -10.99 12.96 15.20
CA VAL A 55 -11.10 11.62 14.57
C VAL A 55 -12.10 10.74 15.33
N GLN A 56 -12.00 10.68 16.66
CA GLN A 56 -12.91 9.90 17.49
C GLN A 56 -14.37 10.36 17.38
N TYR A 57 -14.60 11.67 17.26
CA TYR A 57 -15.94 12.21 17.00
C TYR A 57 -16.48 11.70 15.66
N ASN A 58 -15.70 11.82 14.58
CA ASN A 58 -16.09 11.35 13.25
C ASN A 58 -16.34 9.83 13.21
N GLN A 59 -15.53 9.05 13.93
CA GLN A 59 -15.75 7.60 14.09
C GLN A 59 -17.03 7.30 14.87
N LYS A 60 -17.28 8.02 15.96
CA LYS A 60 -18.52 7.86 16.75
C LYS A 60 -19.76 8.21 15.92
N PHE A 61 -19.68 9.24 15.08
CA PHE A 61 -20.73 9.58 14.12
C PHE A 61 -20.93 8.43 13.12
N ALA A 62 -19.88 7.95 12.45
CA ALA A 62 -19.98 6.85 11.49
C ALA A 62 -20.54 5.55 12.10
N ARG A 63 -20.22 5.26 13.37
CA ARG A 63 -20.75 4.10 14.12
C ARG A 63 -22.27 4.07 14.25
N GLN A 64 -22.94 5.22 14.24
CA GLN A 64 -24.41 5.27 14.33
C GLN A 64 -25.07 4.59 13.11
N TYR A 65 -24.35 4.53 12.00
CA TYR A 65 -24.83 3.95 10.74
C TYR A 65 -24.20 2.58 10.44
N GLU A 66 -23.51 1.96 11.40
CA GLU A 66 -22.95 0.63 11.22
C GLU A 66 -24.03 -0.43 10.99
N GLY A 67 -23.77 -1.32 10.04
CA GLY A 67 -24.70 -2.39 9.70
C GLY A 67 -24.80 -2.60 8.20
N ASP A 68 -25.92 -3.19 7.77
CA ASP A 68 -26.14 -3.47 6.36
C ASP A 68 -26.36 -2.19 5.56
N LEU A 69 -25.59 -2.04 4.48
CA LEU A 69 -25.70 -0.94 3.54
C LEU A 69 -27.00 -1.08 2.76
N THR A 70 -27.94 -0.18 3.02
CA THR A 70 -29.28 -0.13 2.40
C THR A 70 -29.62 1.29 1.96
N ASP A 71 -30.55 1.44 1.01
CA ASP A 71 -30.93 2.76 0.49
C ASP A 71 -31.52 3.63 1.61
N SER A 72 -32.26 3.01 2.54
CA SER A 72 -32.74 3.67 3.76
C SER A 72 -31.60 4.18 4.63
N LYS A 73 -30.54 3.39 4.81
CA LYS A 73 -29.37 3.80 5.60
C LYS A 73 -28.62 4.97 4.95
N ILE A 74 -28.50 4.97 3.61
CA ILE A 74 -27.93 6.12 2.89
C ILE A 74 -28.81 7.37 3.07
N LYS A 75 -30.13 7.25 2.92
CA LYS A 75 -31.05 8.38 3.15
C LYS A 75 -30.94 8.94 4.57
N GLU A 76 -30.80 8.08 5.58
CA GLU A 76 -30.58 8.48 6.98
C GLU A 76 -29.30 9.32 7.14
N VAL A 77 -28.17 8.83 6.61
CA VAL A 77 -26.90 9.57 6.61
C VAL A 77 -27.03 10.93 5.91
N LEU A 78 -27.66 10.97 4.73
CA LEU A 78 -27.83 12.20 3.97
C LEU A 78 -28.78 13.19 4.66
N SER A 79 -29.81 12.70 5.35
CA SER A 79 -30.72 13.52 6.15
C SER A 79 -29.98 14.22 7.28
N ASP A 80 -29.16 13.47 8.04
CA ASP A 80 -28.39 14.04 9.14
C ASP A 80 -27.30 14.99 8.64
N TYR A 81 -26.70 14.68 7.48
CA TYR A 81 -25.73 15.57 6.83
C TYR A 81 -26.39 16.85 6.28
N LEU A 82 -27.62 16.76 5.78
CA LEU A 82 -28.41 17.92 5.36
C LEU A 82 -28.78 18.79 6.57
N ALA A 83 -29.21 18.17 7.67
CA ALA A 83 -29.51 18.87 8.92
C ALA A 83 -28.30 19.63 9.46
N PHE A 84 -27.11 19.02 9.37
CA PHE A 84 -25.83 19.68 9.69
C PHE A 84 -25.57 20.93 8.85
N HIS A 85 -25.83 20.92 7.54
CA HIS A 85 -25.66 22.10 6.70
C HIS A 85 -26.73 23.17 6.94
N LYS A 86 -27.98 22.77 7.24
CA LYS A 86 -29.04 23.70 7.63
C LYS A 86 -28.68 24.45 8.92
N SER A 87 -28.19 23.74 9.93
CA SER A 87 -27.79 24.37 11.19
C SER A 87 -26.60 25.31 11.00
N ARG A 88 -25.65 24.96 10.12
CA ARG A 88 -24.51 25.80 9.75
C ARG A 88 -24.91 27.12 9.09
N LYS A 89 -25.94 27.12 8.23
CA LYS A 89 -26.44 28.34 7.58
C LYS A 89 -27.21 29.27 8.55
N GLN A 90 -27.83 28.70 9.59
CA GLN A 90 -28.56 29.50 10.59
C GLN A 90 -27.62 30.27 11.54
N ASP A 91 -26.37 29.84 11.70
CA ASP A 91 -25.38 30.47 12.59
C ASP A 91 -23.96 30.35 12.00
N GLU A 92 -23.68 31.12 10.94
CA GLU A 92 -22.42 31.00 10.17
C GLU A 92 -21.15 31.21 11.01
N ASN A 93 -21.22 32.06 12.05
CA ASN A 93 -20.09 32.37 12.93
C ASN A 93 -19.77 31.25 13.93
N LYS A 94 -20.78 30.46 14.34
CA LYS A 94 -20.60 29.36 15.30
C LYS A 94 -20.03 28.09 14.66
N TYR A 95 -20.42 27.80 13.41
CA TYR A 95 -20.17 26.49 12.80
C TYR A 95 -18.86 26.37 12.00
N GLN A 96 -18.16 27.48 11.71
CA GLN A 96 -16.81 27.41 11.14
C GLN A 96 -15.75 26.95 12.17
N GLU A 97 -15.99 27.20 13.47
CA GLU A 97 -15.04 26.87 14.54
C GLU A 97 -15.48 25.71 15.45
N GLU A 98 -16.76 25.30 15.50
CA GLU A 98 -17.24 24.35 16.53
C GLU A 98 -17.47 22.87 16.11
N ILE A 99 -17.56 22.50 14.82
CA ILE A 99 -17.90 21.11 14.43
C ILE A 99 -16.86 20.44 13.52
N PRO A 100 -16.43 19.20 13.83
CA PRO A 100 -15.61 18.36 12.96
C PRO A 100 -16.11 18.23 11.52
N ASN A 101 -15.17 18.14 10.58
CA ASN A 101 -15.44 17.90 9.17
C ASN A 101 -16.04 16.49 8.98
N ASN A 102 -17.30 16.40 8.55
CA ASN A 102 -18.03 15.15 8.36
C ASN A 102 -17.67 14.48 7.01
N VAL A 103 -16.44 13.97 6.94
CA VAL A 103 -15.88 13.31 5.75
C VAL A 103 -16.63 12.04 5.36
N PHE A 104 -17.20 11.33 6.34
CA PHE A 104 -17.99 10.12 6.12
C PHE A 104 -19.24 10.44 5.26
N SER A 105 -20.07 11.37 5.72
CA SER A 105 -21.30 11.72 5.01
C SER A 105 -21.02 12.42 3.69
N TYR A 106 -19.97 13.25 3.63
CA TYR A 106 -19.55 13.91 2.41
C TYR A 106 -19.25 12.91 1.28
N ARG A 107 -18.47 11.85 1.57
CA ARG A 107 -18.13 10.84 0.55
C ARG A 107 -19.32 9.98 0.14
N ILE A 108 -20.24 9.70 1.06
CA ILE A 108 -21.50 9.03 0.71
C ILE A 108 -22.32 9.93 -0.22
N ALA A 109 -22.49 11.21 0.12
CA ALA A 109 -23.19 12.19 -0.70
C ALA A 109 -22.59 12.33 -2.10
N ASP A 110 -21.26 12.43 -2.21
CA ASP A 110 -20.53 12.55 -3.47
C ASP A 110 -20.76 11.34 -4.41
N ALA A 111 -20.90 10.13 -3.84
CA ALA A 111 -21.13 8.92 -4.62
C ALA A 111 -22.57 8.79 -5.14
N VAL A 112 -23.57 9.27 -4.40
CA VAL A 112 -25.00 8.99 -4.69
C VAL A 112 -25.80 10.19 -5.17
N LEU A 113 -25.29 11.41 -4.99
CA LEU A 113 -25.92 12.62 -5.52
C LEU A 113 -25.35 12.98 -6.89
N ASN A 114 -26.00 13.88 -7.62
CA ASN A 114 -25.36 14.53 -8.75
C ASN A 114 -24.53 15.72 -8.24
N PRO A 115 -23.45 16.11 -8.94
CA PRO A 115 -22.64 17.26 -8.54
C PRO A 115 -23.43 18.57 -8.37
N LYS A 116 -24.52 18.74 -9.15
CA LYS A 116 -25.43 19.89 -9.08
C LYS A 116 -26.33 19.87 -7.84
N ASP A 117 -26.50 18.70 -7.24
CA ASP A 117 -27.39 18.43 -6.11
C ASP A 117 -26.63 18.35 -4.78
N ASN A 118 -25.41 18.89 -4.71
CA ASN A 118 -24.65 18.91 -3.47
C ASN A 118 -25.46 19.62 -2.36
N LEU A 119 -25.43 19.03 -1.16
CA LEU A 119 -26.30 19.46 -0.07
C LEU A 119 -26.08 20.91 0.38
N PRO A 120 -24.83 21.44 0.48
CA PRO A 120 -24.62 22.85 0.79
C PRO A 120 -25.39 23.79 -0.15
N ASN A 121 -25.27 23.58 -1.48
CA ASN A 121 -25.95 24.41 -2.46
C ASN A 121 -27.47 24.28 -2.40
N GLN A 122 -27.99 23.10 -2.03
CA GLN A 122 -29.44 22.90 -1.87
C GLN A 122 -29.98 23.69 -0.66
N VAL A 123 -29.25 23.68 0.47
CA VAL A 123 -29.58 24.48 1.65
C VAL A 123 -29.47 25.98 1.36
N ASP A 124 -28.52 26.39 0.51
CA ASP A 124 -28.39 27.78 0.07
C ASP A 124 -29.61 28.26 -0.71
N LYS A 125 -30.13 27.44 -1.63
CA LYS A 125 -31.32 27.74 -2.42
C LYS A 125 -32.61 27.66 -1.62
N ASN A 126 -32.77 26.65 -0.77
CA ASN A 126 -33.96 26.44 0.05
C ASN A 126 -33.58 25.93 1.46
N PRO A 127 -33.58 26.79 2.49
CA PRO A 127 -33.25 26.40 3.86
C PRO A 127 -34.12 25.25 4.44
N ASN A 128 -35.33 25.05 3.92
CA ASN A 128 -36.27 24.04 4.39
C ASN A 128 -36.26 22.75 3.56
N VAL A 129 -35.37 22.60 2.57
CA VAL A 129 -35.31 21.44 1.66
C VAL A 129 -35.29 20.10 2.42
N SER A 130 -36.11 19.12 2.02
CA SER A 130 -36.04 17.76 2.57
C SER A 130 -35.09 16.90 1.74
N ILE A 131 -34.50 15.86 2.36
CA ILE A 131 -33.71 14.88 1.60
C ILE A 131 -34.57 14.11 0.58
N ASP A 132 -35.87 13.98 0.85
CA ASP A 132 -36.80 13.32 -0.07
C ASP A 132 -37.08 14.13 -1.34
N ASP A 133 -36.80 15.44 -1.32
CA ASP A 133 -36.93 16.32 -2.50
C ASP A 133 -35.69 16.25 -3.41
N ILE A 134 -34.60 15.62 -2.95
CA ILE A 134 -33.33 15.56 -3.66
C ILE A 134 -33.20 14.18 -4.33
N PRO A 135 -32.93 14.12 -5.65
CA PRO A 135 -32.71 12.85 -6.33
C PRO A 135 -31.47 12.10 -5.80
N VAL A 136 -31.70 11.05 -5.00
CA VAL A 136 -30.65 10.15 -4.50
C VAL A 136 -30.58 8.92 -5.39
N LYS A 137 -29.40 8.63 -5.95
CA LYS A 137 -29.19 7.40 -6.72
C LYS A 137 -29.26 6.18 -5.79
N PRO A 138 -29.99 5.11 -6.16
CA PRO A 138 -30.03 3.90 -5.36
C PRO A 138 -28.67 3.21 -5.36
N ILE A 139 -28.33 2.49 -4.29
CA ILE A 139 -27.08 1.73 -4.15
C ILE A 139 -26.86 0.76 -5.32
N SER A 140 -27.94 0.24 -5.91
CA SER A 140 -27.87 -0.62 -7.09
C SER A 140 -27.20 0.06 -8.29
N SER A 141 -27.18 1.39 -8.38
CA SER A 141 -26.48 2.11 -9.44
C SER A 141 -24.96 2.15 -9.26
N LEU A 142 -24.45 1.81 -8.07
CA LEU A 142 -23.01 1.82 -7.77
C LEU A 142 -22.27 0.61 -8.37
N GLY A 143 -22.95 -0.29 -9.06
CA GLY A 143 -22.32 -1.44 -9.73
C GLY A 143 -21.94 -2.58 -8.77
N ILE A 144 -22.49 -2.56 -7.55
CA ILE A 144 -22.33 -3.63 -6.56
C ILE A 144 -22.94 -4.94 -7.11
N LYS A 145 -22.17 -6.02 -7.12
CA LYS A 145 -22.69 -7.32 -7.56
C LYS A 145 -23.72 -7.88 -6.57
N LYS A 146 -24.81 -8.44 -7.10
CA LYS A 146 -25.99 -8.87 -6.32
C LYS A 146 -25.71 -10.02 -5.35
N ASP A 147 -24.71 -10.84 -5.65
CA ASP A 147 -24.28 -12.02 -4.90
C ASP A 147 -23.42 -11.70 -3.67
N ILE A 148 -22.98 -10.45 -3.48
CA ILE A 148 -22.04 -10.04 -2.42
C ILE A 148 -22.76 -9.56 -1.13
N LYS A 149 -24.05 -9.87 -0.96
CA LYS A 149 -24.84 -9.40 0.20
C LYS A 149 -24.73 -10.35 1.41
N PRO A 150 -24.74 -9.84 2.65
CA PRO A 150 -24.87 -8.43 3.04
C PRO A 150 -23.55 -7.64 2.96
N ILE A 151 -23.66 -6.34 2.66
CA ILE A 151 -22.51 -5.41 2.60
C ILE A 151 -22.54 -4.58 3.87
N LYS A 152 -21.47 -4.69 4.66
CA LYS A 152 -21.40 -4.03 5.95
C LYS A 152 -20.77 -2.65 5.83
N LEU A 153 -21.55 -1.60 6.08
CA LEU A 153 -21.07 -0.24 6.24
C LEU A 153 -20.47 -0.06 7.63
N THR A 154 -19.28 0.52 7.69
CA THR A 154 -18.60 0.93 8.93
C THR A 154 -17.82 2.22 8.68
N SER A 155 -17.10 2.70 9.68
CA SER A 155 -16.09 3.75 9.53
C SER A 155 -14.97 3.30 8.59
N TYR A 156 -14.98 3.75 7.33
CA TYR A 156 -14.04 3.30 6.28
C TYR A 156 -12.88 4.27 6.04
N TYR A 157 -13.01 5.56 6.39
CA TYR A 157 -12.08 6.61 5.99
C TYR A 157 -10.66 6.39 6.56
N GLY A 158 -10.55 6.01 7.83
CA GLY A 158 -9.25 5.72 8.44
C GLY A 158 -8.50 4.59 7.73
N TRP A 159 -9.21 3.56 7.26
CA TRP A 159 -8.61 2.48 6.47
C TRP A 159 -8.08 2.98 5.13
N SER A 160 -8.79 3.91 4.48
CA SER A 160 -8.31 4.59 3.28
C SER A 160 -6.99 5.33 3.50
N ASP A 161 -6.86 6.04 4.63
CA ASP A 161 -5.61 6.68 5.03
C ASP A 161 -4.51 5.63 5.29
N LEU A 162 -4.83 4.49 5.91
CA LEU A 162 -3.87 3.39 6.12
C LEU A 162 -3.35 2.80 4.80
N TYR A 163 -4.23 2.55 3.82
CA TYR A 163 -3.81 2.06 2.51
C TYR A 163 -2.90 3.07 1.81
N LYS A 164 -3.28 4.35 1.81
CA LYS A 164 -2.48 5.44 1.23
C LYS A 164 -1.10 5.53 1.88
N MET A 165 -1.04 5.49 3.20
CA MET A 165 0.23 5.53 3.94
C MET A 165 1.13 4.34 3.59
N THR A 166 0.55 3.13 3.56
CA THR A 166 1.28 1.90 3.23
C THR A 166 1.80 1.90 1.79
N GLU A 167 1.03 2.46 0.85
CA GLU A 167 1.44 2.64 -0.54
C GLU A 167 2.60 3.62 -0.71
N VAL A 168 2.51 4.81 -0.09
CA VAL A 168 3.53 5.86 -0.18
C VAL A 168 4.89 5.38 0.35
N ILE A 169 4.90 4.60 1.43
CA ILE A 169 6.15 4.13 2.06
C ILE A 169 6.73 2.87 1.41
N TYR A 170 5.96 2.18 0.57
CA TYR A 170 6.47 0.99 -0.13
C TYR A 170 7.70 1.29 -1.01
N LEU A 171 7.68 2.38 -1.77
CA LEU A 171 8.82 2.76 -2.64
C LEU A 171 10.10 3.09 -1.85
N PRO A 172 10.07 3.91 -0.77
CA PRO A 172 11.18 4.05 0.17
C PRO A 172 11.75 2.73 0.71
N ILE A 173 10.88 1.77 1.08
CA ILE A 173 11.33 0.44 1.54
C ILE A 173 12.10 -0.28 0.42
N VAL A 174 11.57 -0.27 -0.81
CA VAL A 174 12.21 -0.88 -1.98
C VAL A 174 13.59 -0.25 -2.24
N MET A 175 13.72 1.08 -2.18
CA MET A 175 14.99 1.77 -2.34
C MET A 175 16.02 1.32 -1.29
N ALA A 176 15.60 1.19 -0.02
CA ALA A 176 16.46 0.69 1.05
C ALA A 176 16.94 -0.74 0.81
N ILE A 177 16.06 -1.59 0.29
CA ILE A 177 16.39 -2.98 -0.06
C ILE A 177 17.38 -3.03 -1.23
N ILE A 178 17.17 -2.24 -2.28
CA ILE A 178 18.10 -2.16 -3.42
C ILE A 178 19.50 -1.77 -2.94
N VAL A 179 19.60 -0.79 -2.03
CA VAL A 179 20.87 -0.39 -1.42
C VAL A 179 21.50 -1.52 -0.60
N ALA A 180 20.71 -2.23 0.21
CA ALA A 180 21.20 -3.37 0.99
C ALA A 180 21.74 -4.50 0.10
N CYS A 181 21.09 -4.75 -1.04
CA CYS A 181 21.50 -5.76 -2.00
C CYS A 181 22.72 -5.33 -2.81
N SER A 182 22.82 -4.04 -3.17
CA SER A 182 23.74 -3.58 -4.21
C SER A 182 25.19 -3.96 -3.90
N GLY A 183 25.62 -3.83 -2.65
CA GLY A 183 26.98 -4.07 -2.19
C GLY A 183 27.32 -5.50 -1.74
N ILE A 184 26.41 -6.47 -1.80
CA ILE A 184 26.65 -7.78 -1.16
C ILE A 184 27.83 -8.56 -1.75
N PHE A 185 27.97 -8.56 -3.09
CA PHE A 185 29.09 -9.15 -3.83
C PHE A 185 29.93 -8.10 -4.53
N SER A 186 29.30 -7.09 -5.13
CA SER A 186 29.99 -6.04 -5.90
C SER A 186 31.00 -5.24 -5.07
N SER A 187 30.80 -5.08 -3.75
CA SER A 187 31.77 -4.39 -2.88
C SER A 187 33.06 -5.19 -2.70
N GLU A 188 32.98 -6.53 -2.78
CA GLU A 188 34.13 -7.42 -2.63
C GLU A 188 34.97 -7.43 -3.90
N ARG A 189 34.31 -7.34 -5.06
CA ARG A 189 34.98 -7.14 -6.35
C ARG A 189 35.64 -5.78 -6.44
N ALA A 190 34.93 -4.72 -6.04
CA ALA A 190 35.48 -3.37 -6.02
C ALA A 190 36.74 -3.26 -5.12
N ALA A 191 36.81 -4.07 -4.05
CA ALA A 191 37.95 -4.16 -3.16
C ALA A 191 39.00 -5.22 -3.57
N ASN A 192 38.79 -5.95 -4.68
CA ASN A 192 39.64 -7.06 -5.14
C ASN A 192 39.90 -8.16 -4.08
N ILE A 193 38.92 -8.42 -3.22
CA ILE A 193 39.01 -9.47 -2.17
C ILE A 193 38.16 -10.70 -2.46
N ASP A 194 37.36 -10.67 -3.53
CA ASP A 194 36.44 -11.75 -3.91
C ASP A 194 37.19 -13.06 -4.20
N GLN A 195 38.31 -13.01 -4.94
CA GLN A 195 39.13 -14.19 -5.22
C GLN A 195 39.69 -14.83 -3.93
N LEU A 196 40.16 -14.00 -2.99
CA LEU A 196 40.66 -14.47 -1.69
C LEU A 196 39.56 -15.17 -0.88
N LEU A 197 38.36 -14.59 -0.85
CA LEU A 197 37.21 -15.15 -0.14
C LEU A 197 36.76 -16.48 -0.74
N LEU A 198 36.72 -16.58 -2.07
CA LEU A 198 36.30 -17.78 -2.80
C LEU A 198 37.33 -18.92 -2.71
N ALA A 199 38.61 -18.62 -2.52
CA ALA A 199 39.67 -19.62 -2.28
C ALA A 199 39.55 -20.30 -0.90
N THR A 200 38.81 -19.72 0.05
CA THR A 200 38.64 -20.31 1.38
C THR A 200 37.76 -21.57 1.37
N LYS A 201 37.97 -22.47 2.35
CA LYS A 201 37.20 -23.73 2.53
C LYS A 201 35.68 -23.56 2.44
N HIS A 202 35.16 -22.39 2.84
CA HIS A 202 33.72 -22.12 2.92
C HIS A 202 33.23 -21.04 1.94
N GLY A 203 34.11 -20.46 1.12
CA GLY A 203 33.80 -19.32 0.25
C GLY A 203 32.76 -19.60 -0.84
N ARG A 204 32.83 -20.74 -1.52
CA ARG A 204 32.01 -21.01 -2.72
C ARG A 204 30.55 -21.40 -2.48
N LYS A 205 30.24 -21.92 -1.28
CA LYS A 205 28.91 -22.46 -0.97
C LYS A 205 28.36 -21.82 0.30
N ARG A 206 29.03 -22.03 1.44
CA ARG A 206 28.50 -21.56 2.73
C ARG A 206 28.49 -20.04 2.84
N LEU A 207 29.51 -19.34 2.35
CA LEU A 207 29.55 -17.88 2.35
C LEU A 207 28.46 -17.29 1.44
N THR A 208 28.32 -17.79 0.21
CA THR A 208 27.24 -17.39 -0.71
C THR A 208 25.86 -17.56 -0.09
N THR A 209 25.58 -18.72 0.52
CA THR A 209 24.31 -18.95 1.22
C THR A 209 24.13 -18.00 2.41
N SER A 210 25.18 -17.76 3.21
CA SER A 210 25.13 -16.81 4.32
C SER A 210 24.82 -15.39 3.87
N LYS A 211 25.38 -14.94 2.73
CA LYS A 211 25.08 -13.63 2.11
C LYS A 211 23.62 -13.52 1.69
N ILE A 212 23.11 -14.52 0.97
CA ILE A 212 21.72 -14.58 0.52
C ILE A 212 20.77 -14.51 1.72
N CYS A 213 21.00 -15.34 2.74
CA CYS A 213 20.17 -15.34 3.94
C CYS A 213 20.26 -14.01 4.70
N ALA A 214 21.44 -13.38 4.76
CA ALA A 214 21.64 -12.12 5.48
C ALA A 214 20.87 -10.98 4.83
N VAL A 215 20.98 -10.83 3.50
CA VAL A 215 20.23 -9.83 2.74
C VAL A 215 18.72 -10.12 2.83
N GLY A 216 18.30 -11.37 2.66
CA GLY A 216 16.89 -11.75 2.81
C GLY A 216 16.31 -11.38 4.17
N LEU A 217 17.04 -11.65 5.27
CA LEU A 217 16.59 -11.24 6.60
C LEU A 217 16.51 -9.71 6.72
N VAL A 218 17.53 -8.98 6.26
CA VAL A 218 17.53 -7.51 6.31
C VAL A 218 16.34 -6.93 5.54
N SER A 219 16.06 -7.43 4.34
CA SER A 219 14.93 -6.98 3.52
C SER A 219 13.58 -7.23 4.20
N VAL A 220 13.36 -8.43 4.72
CA VAL A 220 12.12 -8.77 5.45
C VAL A 220 11.99 -7.94 6.73
N THR A 221 13.09 -7.74 7.46
CA THR A 221 13.10 -6.97 8.71
C THR A 221 12.77 -5.50 8.46
N LEU A 222 13.38 -4.87 7.46
CA LEU A 222 13.07 -3.49 7.08
C LEU A 222 11.58 -3.32 6.77
N PHE A 223 11.02 -4.22 5.95
CA PHE A 223 9.61 -4.18 5.63
C PHE A 223 8.70 -4.37 6.85
N LEU A 224 8.97 -5.38 7.67
CA LEU A 224 8.14 -5.68 8.84
C LEU A 224 8.21 -4.56 9.88
N VAL A 225 9.40 -4.04 10.20
CA VAL A 225 9.57 -2.96 11.17
C VAL A 225 8.87 -1.69 10.70
N THR A 226 9.03 -1.30 9.43
CA THR A 226 8.35 -0.12 8.89
C THR A 226 6.83 -0.31 8.82
N SER A 227 6.35 -1.49 8.44
CA SER A 227 4.92 -1.80 8.40
C SER A 227 4.29 -1.80 9.80
N LEU A 228 5.00 -2.35 10.80
CA LEU A 228 4.58 -2.31 12.20
C LEU A 228 4.57 -0.89 12.76
N LEU A 229 5.53 -0.06 12.37
CA LEU A 229 5.55 1.37 12.73
C LEU A 229 4.33 2.10 12.15
N ILE A 230 3.97 1.84 10.89
CA ILE A 230 2.76 2.39 10.24
C ILE A 230 1.50 1.93 10.97
N LEU A 231 1.37 0.64 11.23
CA LEU A 231 0.24 0.06 11.95
C LEU A 231 0.11 0.62 13.38
N GLY A 232 1.23 0.73 14.10
CA GLY A 232 1.26 1.33 15.43
C GLY A 232 0.75 2.77 15.44
N SER A 233 1.24 3.59 14.50
CA SER A 233 0.74 4.96 14.32
C SER A 233 -0.74 4.99 13.95
N PHE A 234 -1.19 4.14 13.03
CA PHE A 234 -2.59 4.04 12.67
C PHE A 234 -3.48 3.73 13.89
N PHE A 235 -3.08 2.78 14.74
CA PHE A 235 -3.83 2.48 15.97
C PHE A 235 -3.86 3.63 16.97
N ILE A 236 -2.81 4.45 17.04
CA ILE A 236 -2.78 5.64 17.90
C ILE A 236 -3.81 6.68 17.43
N PHE A 237 -3.88 6.94 16.12
CA PHE A 237 -4.75 7.96 15.55
C PHE A 237 -6.21 7.50 15.40
N TYR A 238 -6.43 6.30 14.87
CA TYR A 238 -7.76 5.80 14.46
C TYR A 238 -8.24 4.60 15.30
N GLY A 239 -7.36 3.89 16.01
CA GLY A 239 -7.75 2.67 16.73
C GLY A 239 -8.17 1.53 15.79
N PHE A 240 -9.00 0.61 16.29
CA PHE A 240 -9.43 -0.60 15.57
C PHE A 240 -10.79 -0.43 14.86
N ASP A 241 -11.25 0.80 14.69
CA ASP A 241 -12.59 1.09 14.19
C ASP A 241 -12.76 0.67 12.72
N GLY A 242 -13.91 0.09 12.35
CA GLY A 242 -14.25 -0.25 10.97
C GLY A 242 -13.50 -1.42 10.31
N TRP A 243 -12.71 -2.19 11.05
CA TRP A 243 -11.90 -3.31 10.53
C TRP A 243 -12.70 -4.39 9.79
N ASN A 244 -13.96 -4.59 10.18
CA ASN A 244 -14.88 -5.61 9.64
C ASN A 244 -15.84 -5.04 8.59
N GLY A 245 -15.71 -3.77 8.21
CA GLY A 245 -16.46 -3.18 7.11
C GLY A 245 -16.11 -3.84 5.79
N SER A 246 -17.12 -4.03 4.94
CA SER A 246 -16.94 -4.56 3.58
C SER A 246 -16.20 -3.54 2.73
N ILE A 247 -15.18 -3.96 1.99
CA ILE A 247 -14.41 -3.05 1.13
C ILE A 247 -15.32 -2.31 0.14
N GLN A 248 -16.35 -2.97 -0.38
CA GLN A 248 -17.38 -2.39 -1.26
C GLN A 248 -18.11 -1.20 -0.65
N ALA A 249 -18.16 -1.08 0.68
CA ALA A 249 -18.76 0.05 1.39
C ALA A 249 -17.78 1.19 1.67
N ASN A 250 -16.58 1.19 1.06
CA ASN A 250 -15.62 2.27 1.18
C ASN A 250 -15.84 3.32 0.09
N PHE A 251 -16.57 4.37 0.46
CA PHE A 251 -16.91 5.49 -0.42
C PHE A 251 -15.72 6.42 -0.71
N GLU A 252 -14.66 6.39 0.11
CA GLU A 252 -13.43 7.15 -0.19
C GLU A 252 -12.68 6.52 -1.37
N LEU A 253 -12.62 5.18 -1.43
CA LEU A 253 -11.91 4.45 -2.49
C LEU A 253 -12.81 4.11 -3.69
N ALA A 254 -14.12 4.31 -3.59
CA ALA A 254 -15.12 3.96 -4.61
C ALA A 254 -15.05 2.50 -5.10
N THR A 255 -14.82 1.55 -4.18
CA THR A 255 -14.54 0.13 -4.52
C THR A 255 -15.79 -0.75 -4.65
N PHE A 256 -16.92 -0.15 -5.02
CA PHE A 256 -18.25 -0.77 -5.06
C PHE A 256 -18.33 -2.03 -5.94
N THR A 257 -17.60 -2.04 -7.05
CA THR A 257 -17.62 -3.12 -8.05
C THR A 257 -16.71 -4.30 -7.71
N PHE A 258 -15.96 -4.22 -6.60
CA PHE A 258 -15.04 -5.28 -6.21
C PHE A 258 -15.78 -6.61 -6.01
N PRO A 259 -15.37 -7.70 -6.68
CA PRO A 259 -16.23 -8.87 -6.86
C PRO A 259 -16.18 -9.89 -5.72
N ILE A 260 -15.45 -9.63 -4.62
CA ILE A 260 -15.26 -10.59 -3.53
C ILE A 260 -15.58 -9.91 -2.19
N ALA A 261 -16.38 -10.56 -1.35
CA ALA A 261 -16.68 -10.10 -0.01
C ALA A 261 -15.42 -10.18 0.88
N LEU A 262 -14.69 -9.06 1.01
CA LEU A 262 -13.56 -8.93 1.92
C LEU A 262 -13.77 -7.76 2.87
N SER A 263 -13.31 -7.93 4.12
CA SER A 263 -13.23 -6.82 5.06
C SER A 263 -12.01 -5.93 4.80
N HIS A 264 -12.02 -4.72 5.37
CA HIS A 264 -10.86 -3.83 5.34
C HIS A 264 -9.57 -4.49 5.85
N LEU A 265 -9.65 -5.21 6.97
CA LEU A 265 -8.52 -5.94 7.53
C LEU A 265 -8.00 -7.02 6.56
N GLN A 266 -8.90 -7.78 5.93
CA GLN A 266 -8.52 -8.83 4.99
C GLN A 266 -7.82 -8.24 3.75
N VAL A 267 -8.35 -7.15 3.19
CA VAL A 267 -7.71 -6.44 2.06
C VAL A 267 -6.33 -5.93 2.46
N TYR A 268 -6.20 -5.37 3.67
CA TYR A 268 -4.91 -4.88 4.16
C TYR A 268 -3.87 -6.00 4.30
N LEU A 269 -4.27 -7.17 4.81
CA LEU A 269 -3.41 -8.34 4.91
C LEU A 269 -3.00 -8.88 3.52
N VAL A 270 -3.92 -8.88 2.55
CA VAL A 270 -3.60 -9.22 1.15
C VAL A 270 -2.56 -8.26 0.57
N MET A 271 -2.74 -6.95 0.78
CA MET A 271 -1.79 -5.92 0.34
C MET A 271 -0.40 -6.13 0.95
N LEU A 272 -0.30 -6.34 2.26
CA LEU A 272 0.97 -6.64 2.92
C LEU A 272 1.60 -7.94 2.42
N GLY A 273 0.79 -8.97 2.16
CA GLY A 273 1.25 -10.24 1.60
C GLY A 273 1.88 -10.06 0.21
N ILE A 274 1.21 -9.35 -0.69
CA ILE A 274 1.74 -9.04 -2.03
C ILE A 274 3.04 -8.24 -1.93
N GLN A 275 3.07 -7.19 -1.10
CA GLN A 275 4.25 -6.36 -0.90
C GLN A 275 5.44 -7.17 -0.37
N LEU A 276 5.21 -8.13 0.53
CA LEU A 276 6.24 -9.05 1.03
C LEU A 276 6.79 -9.95 -0.10
N PHE A 277 5.92 -10.56 -0.91
CA PHE A 277 6.37 -11.35 -2.08
C PHE A 277 7.20 -10.53 -3.05
N ASN A 278 6.77 -9.30 -3.32
CA ASN A 278 7.51 -8.37 -4.16
C ASN A 278 8.88 -8.00 -3.58
N ILE A 279 9.00 -7.84 -2.26
CA ILE A 279 10.28 -7.59 -1.59
C ILE A 279 11.25 -8.77 -1.75
N LEU A 280 10.74 -9.99 -1.65
CA LEU A 280 11.53 -11.20 -1.90
C LEU A 280 11.98 -11.28 -3.37
N PHE A 281 11.09 -10.95 -4.31
CA PHE A 281 11.42 -10.82 -5.73
C PHE A 281 12.54 -9.80 -5.95
N ILE A 282 12.38 -8.56 -5.45
CA ILE A 282 13.33 -7.46 -5.67
C ILE A 282 14.68 -7.77 -5.03
N SER A 283 14.69 -8.27 -3.80
CA SER A 283 15.94 -8.63 -3.10
C SER A 283 16.69 -9.74 -3.82
N SER A 284 15.99 -10.76 -4.33
CA SER A 284 16.62 -11.84 -5.09
C SER A 284 17.26 -11.36 -6.40
N LEU A 285 16.60 -10.45 -7.13
CA LEU A 285 17.17 -9.82 -8.32
C LEU A 285 18.33 -8.89 -7.97
N GLY A 286 18.22 -8.10 -6.90
CA GLY A 286 19.31 -7.24 -6.44
C GLY A 286 20.57 -8.04 -6.07
N ILE A 287 20.40 -9.19 -5.42
CA ILE A 287 21.50 -10.14 -5.15
C ILE A 287 22.12 -10.64 -6.45
N LEU A 288 21.29 -11.06 -7.41
CA LEU A 288 21.73 -11.53 -8.72
C LEU A 288 22.57 -10.47 -9.45
N ILE A 289 22.05 -9.24 -9.53
CA ILE A 289 22.72 -8.10 -10.18
C ILE A 289 24.05 -7.78 -9.48
N SER A 290 24.07 -7.75 -8.14
CA SER A 290 25.31 -7.59 -7.37
C SER A 290 26.33 -8.68 -7.69
N SER A 291 25.85 -9.89 -7.97
CA SER A 291 26.71 -11.02 -8.33
C SER A 291 27.32 -10.91 -9.73
N PHE A 292 26.88 -10.01 -10.61
CA PHE A 292 27.48 -9.81 -11.95
C PHE A 292 28.19 -8.47 -12.12
N THR A 293 28.07 -7.57 -11.14
CA THR A 293 28.60 -6.21 -11.23
C THR A 293 29.89 -6.05 -10.43
N ASN A 294 30.74 -5.13 -10.89
CA ASN A 294 32.05 -4.85 -10.30
C ASN A 294 32.03 -3.69 -9.29
N SER A 295 30.91 -2.97 -9.17
CA SER A 295 30.77 -1.83 -8.26
C SER A 295 29.37 -1.79 -7.62
N PRO A 296 29.26 -1.51 -6.30
CA PRO A 296 27.98 -1.33 -5.63
C PRO A 296 27.10 -0.26 -6.27
N PHE A 297 27.71 0.82 -6.75
CA PHE A 297 26.97 1.91 -7.39
C PHE A 297 26.31 1.47 -8.71
N ILE A 298 27.04 0.73 -9.55
CA ILE A 298 26.50 0.17 -10.80
C ILE A 298 25.40 -0.85 -10.50
N SER A 299 25.61 -1.72 -9.50
CA SER A 299 24.61 -2.69 -9.06
C SER A 299 23.30 -2.01 -8.64
N MET A 300 23.41 -0.91 -7.90
CA MET A 300 22.26 -0.12 -7.44
C MET A 300 21.50 0.51 -8.62
N ILE A 301 22.21 1.14 -9.57
CA ILE A 301 21.60 1.76 -10.76
C ILE A 301 20.86 0.71 -11.59
N ILE A 302 21.51 -0.41 -11.90
CA ILE A 302 20.90 -1.48 -12.71
C ILE A 302 19.65 -2.03 -12.02
N SER A 303 19.72 -2.26 -10.71
CA SER A 303 18.57 -2.74 -9.91
C SER A 303 17.41 -1.74 -9.93
N LEU A 304 17.70 -0.44 -9.80
CA LEU A 304 16.69 0.62 -9.86
C LEU A 304 16.03 0.68 -11.24
N VAL A 305 16.84 0.65 -12.30
CA VAL A 305 16.38 0.68 -13.69
C VAL A 305 15.47 -0.53 -13.97
N ILE A 306 15.87 -1.74 -13.59
CA ILE A 306 15.06 -2.96 -13.77
C ILE A 306 13.74 -2.87 -12.98
N PHE A 307 13.75 -2.28 -11.78
CA PHE A 307 12.55 -2.11 -10.97
C PHE A 307 11.57 -1.08 -11.58
N VAL A 308 12.07 0.04 -12.10
CA VAL A 308 11.23 1.16 -12.57
C VAL A 308 10.77 0.99 -14.02
N ILE A 309 11.59 0.40 -14.91
CA ILE A 309 11.27 0.24 -16.34
C ILE A 309 9.86 -0.29 -16.60
N PRO A 310 9.37 -1.36 -15.93
CA PRO A 310 8.06 -1.92 -16.22
C PRO A 310 6.91 -0.92 -16.07
N LYS A 311 7.06 0.10 -15.22
CA LYS A 311 6.04 1.15 -15.08
C LYS A 311 6.01 2.09 -16.28
N GLY A 312 7.17 2.39 -16.87
CA GLY A 312 7.27 3.19 -18.08
C GLY A 312 6.67 2.49 -19.31
N LEU A 313 6.73 1.16 -19.34
CA LEU A 313 6.18 0.33 -20.40
C LEU A 313 4.64 0.32 -20.46
N ASP A 314 3.95 0.70 -19.39
CA ASP A 314 2.48 0.88 -19.38
C ASP A 314 1.99 1.80 -20.50
N LYS A 315 2.80 2.80 -20.90
CA LYS A 315 2.44 3.73 -21.99
C LYS A 315 2.78 3.20 -23.39
N LEU A 316 3.63 2.19 -23.48
CA LEU A 316 4.10 1.64 -24.76
C LEU A 316 3.29 0.42 -25.18
N PHE A 317 2.85 -0.41 -24.22
CA PHE A 317 2.03 -1.58 -24.52
C PHE A 317 0.55 -1.23 -24.51
N THR A 318 -0.12 -1.50 -25.63
CA THR A 318 -1.57 -1.39 -25.73
C THR A 318 -2.25 -2.29 -24.69
N VAL A 319 -3.24 -1.74 -23.99
CA VAL A 319 -4.06 -2.46 -23.00
C VAL A 319 -4.64 -3.73 -23.64
N GLY A 320 -4.64 -4.85 -22.92
CA GLY A 320 -5.12 -6.15 -23.44
C GLY A 320 -4.05 -7.02 -24.10
N THR A 321 -2.92 -6.46 -24.55
CA THR A 321 -1.84 -7.25 -25.14
C THR A 321 -1.13 -8.11 -24.10
N LEU A 322 -0.56 -9.25 -24.51
CA LEU A 322 0.17 -10.15 -23.60
C LEU A 322 1.29 -9.43 -22.82
N PRO A 323 2.14 -8.57 -23.42
CA PRO A 323 3.14 -7.81 -22.68
C PRO A 323 2.54 -6.87 -21.62
N ASN A 324 1.44 -6.17 -21.96
CA ASN A 324 0.72 -5.31 -21.02
C ASN A 324 0.15 -6.10 -19.84
N LYS A 325 -0.36 -7.32 -20.08
CA LYS A 325 -0.89 -8.19 -19.02
C LYS A 325 0.22 -8.74 -18.13
N VAL A 326 1.33 -9.19 -18.71
CA VAL A 326 2.45 -9.78 -17.95
C VAL A 326 3.12 -8.75 -17.04
N GLN A 327 3.30 -7.50 -17.49
CA GLN A 327 3.95 -6.49 -16.65
C GLN A 327 3.13 -6.11 -15.41
N GLN A 328 1.80 -6.31 -15.38
CA GLN A 328 0.99 -6.03 -14.19
C GLN A 328 1.38 -6.92 -13.00
N TYR A 329 2.03 -8.05 -13.23
CA TYR A 329 2.51 -8.94 -12.17
C TYR A 329 3.90 -8.57 -11.64
N LEU A 330 4.54 -7.53 -12.19
CA LEU A 330 5.83 -7.04 -11.71
C LEU A 330 5.66 -6.11 -10.50
N PRO A 331 6.61 -6.11 -9.55
CA PRO A 331 6.47 -5.41 -8.26
C PRO A 331 6.03 -3.94 -8.32
N ILE A 332 6.52 -3.18 -9.30
CA ILE A 332 6.19 -1.75 -9.46
C ILE A 332 4.73 -1.52 -9.87
N ASN A 333 4.06 -2.55 -10.38
CA ASN A 333 2.70 -2.46 -10.89
C ASN A 333 1.64 -3.07 -9.97
N ASN A 334 1.99 -3.70 -8.84
CA ASN A 334 1.02 -4.45 -8.02
C ASN A 334 1.09 -4.20 -6.50
N PHE A 335 1.66 -3.09 -6.05
CA PHE A 335 1.79 -2.79 -4.62
C PHE A 335 0.73 -1.83 -4.04
N SER A 336 0.01 -1.07 -4.88
CA SER A 336 -1.02 -0.10 -4.49
C SER A 336 -2.38 -0.75 -4.25
N VAL A 337 -3.18 -0.20 -3.34
CA VAL A 337 -4.55 -0.73 -3.08
C VAL A 337 -5.44 -0.63 -4.32
N ASP A 338 -5.30 0.44 -5.10
CA ASP A 338 -6.06 0.68 -6.32
C ASP A 338 -5.83 -0.43 -7.35
N THR A 339 -4.56 -0.68 -7.70
CA THR A 339 -4.21 -1.79 -8.61
C THR A 339 -4.71 -3.14 -8.09
N ILE A 340 -4.56 -3.42 -6.79
CA ILE A 340 -5.01 -4.70 -6.22
C ILE A 340 -6.53 -4.85 -6.38
N LEU A 341 -7.32 -3.83 -6.04
CA LEU A 341 -8.78 -3.97 -6.05
C LEU A 341 -9.40 -3.80 -7.45
N GLN A 342 -8.91 -2.84 -8.22
CA GLN A 342 -9.52 -2.47 -9.51
C GLN A 342 -8.89 -3.20 -10.70
N LYS A 343 -7.56 -3.30 -10.77
CA LYS A 343 -6.90 -3.87 -11.96
C LYS A 343 -6.80 -5.38 -11.90
N MET A 344 -6.52 -5.96 -10.73
CA MET A 344 -6.41 -7.43 -10.57
C MET A 344 -7.76 -8.16 -10.70
N THR A 345 -8.85 -7.42 -10.90
CA THR A 345 -10.20 -7.94 -11.15
C THR A 345 -10.66 -7.71 -12.59
N ASN A 346 -9.97 -6.88 -13.40
CA ASN A 346 -10.40 -6.47 -14.73
C ASN A 346 -9.81 -7.34 -15.85
N ASN A 347 -10.67 -7.90 -16.71
CA ASN A 347 -10.31 -8.83 -17.78
C ASN A 347 -9.36 -8.29 -18.85
N GLU A 348 -9.34 -6.98 -19.03
CA GLU A 348 -8.53 -6.34 -20.07
C GLU A 348 -7.07 -6.15 -19.63
N GLU A 349 -6.81 -5.94 -18.34
CA GLU A 349 -5.48 -5.59 -17.83
C GLU A 349 -4.69 -6.80 -17.31
N VAL A 350 -5.36 -7.91 -16.97
CA VAL A 350 -4.71 -9.09 -16.37
C VAL A 350 -5.00 -10.39 -17.13
N LEU A 351 -4.26 -11.45 -16.80
CA LEU A 351 -4.30 -12.74 -17.51
C LEU A 351 -5.56 -13.55 -17.19
N ARG A 352 -6.12 -13.44 -15.98
CA ARG A 352 -7.27 -14.23 -15.54
C ARG A 352 -8.42 -13.33 -15.10
N ASN A 353 -9.65 -13.75 -15.40
CA ASN A 353 -10.89 -13.17 -14.87
C ASN A 353 -11.18 -13.64 -13.44
N SER A 354 -10.18 -13.60 -12.57
CA SER A 354 -10.32 -14.05 -11.19
C SER A 354 -9.25 -13.39 -10.33
N PHE A 355 -9.70 -12.61 -9.35
CA PHE A 355 -8.83 -11.96 -8.38
C PHE A 355 -7.90 -12.96 -7.68
N THR A 356 -8.45 -14.06 -7.17
CA THR A 356 -7.67 -15.08 -6.45
C THR A 356 -6.65 -15.76 -7.36
N ALA A 357 -7.01 -16.05 -8.62
CA ALA A 357 -6.07 -16.58 -9.59
C ALA A 357 -4.94 -15.59 -9.89
N ASN A 358 -5.25 -14.29 -10.03
CA ASN A 358 -4.23 -13.26 -10.25
C ASN A 358 -3.30 -13.10 -9.04
N LEU A 359 -3.83 -13.16 -7.81
CA LEU A 359 -3.01 -13.17 -6.60
C LEU A 359 -2.05 -14.36 -6.57
N LEU A 360 -2.52 -15.56 -6.95
CA LEU A 360 -1.66 -16.74 -7.06
C LEU A 360 -0.57 -16.56 -8.11
N ILE A 361 -0.88 -15.94 -9.27
CA ILE A 361 0.11 -15.65 -10.30
C ILE A 361 1.18 -14.70 -9.78
N ILE A 362 0.83 -13.66 -9.00
CA ILE A 362 1.81 -12.78 -8.34
C ILE A 362 2.74 -13.61 -7.47
N GLY A 363 2.20 -14.45 -6.56
CA GLY A 363 2.99 -15.28 -5.66
C GLY A 363 3.90 -16.27 -6.39
N VAL A 364 3.37 -16.98 -7.39
CA VAL A 364 4.13 -17.94 -8.21
C VAL A 364 5.24 -17.25 -8.99
N THR A 365 4.95 -16.10 -9.61
CA THR A 365 5.94 -15.32 -10.35
C THR A 365 7.05 -14.82 -9.41
N ALA A 366 6.67 -14.33 -8.23
CA ALA A 366 7.59 -13.93 -7.18
C ALA A 366 8.54 -15.05 -6.77
N CYS A 367 7.98 -16.23 -6.46
CA CYS A 367 8.74 -17.41 -6.09
C CYS A 367 9.64 -17.91 -7.21
N LEU A 368 9.15 -17.95 -8.45
CA LEU A 368 9.91 -18.43 -9.60
C LEU A 368 11.12 -17.55 -9.86
N VAL A 369 10.94 -16.22 -9.93
CA VAL A 369 12.05 -15.28 -10.12
C VAL A 369 13.02 -15.35 -8.95
N MET A 370 12.53 -15.49 -7.72
CA MET A 370 13.39 -15.68 -6.55
C MET A 370 14.26 -16.94 -6.70
N VAL A 371 13.65 -18.09 -6.97
CA VAL A 371 14.38 -19.36 -7.12
C VAL A 371 15.40 -19.26 -8.26
N VAL A 372 15.00 -18.80 -9.44
CA VAL A 372 15.90 -18.65 -10.59
C VAL A 372 17.07 -17.73 -10.26
N SER A 373 16.79 -16.55 -9.69
CA SER A 373 17.83 -15.56 -9.35
C SER A 373 18.83 -16.12 -8.33
N LEU A 374 18.36 -16.82 -7.31
CA LEU A 374 19.23 -17.40 -6.28
C LEU A 374 20.04 -18.59 -6.81
N VAL A 375 19.47 -19.42 -7.69
CA VAL A 375 20.16 -20.54 -8.35
C VAL A 375 21.24 -20.02 -9.30
N VAL A 376 20.92 -19.02 -10.13
CA VAL A 376 21.90 -18.40 -11.04
C VAL A 376 23.03 -17.75 -10.25
N THR A 377 22.71 -16.98 -9.21
CA THR A 377 23.71 -16.39 -8.30
C THR A 377 24.63 -17.47 -7.73
N SER A 378 24.05 -18.55 -7.18
CA SER A 378 24.83 -19.62 -6.54
C SER A 378 25.69 -20.39 -7.55
N THR A 379 25.23 -20.54 -8.78
CA THR A 379 25.97 -21.20 -9.86
C THR A 379 27.09 -20.33 -10.39
N HIS A 380 26.83 -19.03 -10.57
CA HIS A 380 27.83 -18.06 -10.99
C HIS A 380 29.00 -17.99 -9.99
N GLN A 381 28.71 -17.89 -8.69
CA GLN A 381 29.73 -17.86 -7.63
C GLN A 381 30.56 -19.15 -7.54
N LYS A 382 30.01 -20.30 -7.96
CA LYS A 382 30.77 -21.55 -8.05
C LYS A 382 31.70 -21.59 -9.26
N LYS A 383 31.25 -21.07 -10.42
CA LYS A 383 31.98 -21.12 -11.70
C LYS A 383 33.08 -20.07 -11.82
N TYR A 384 32.88 -18.89 -11.24
CA TYR A 384 33.78 -17.74 -11.37
C TYR A 384 35.25 -17.99 -10.94
N TYR A 385 35.55 -19.08 -10.23
CA TYR A 385 36.91 -19.46 -9.82
C TYR A 385 37.47 -20.68 -10.58
N ALA A 386 36.66 -21.33 -11.44
CA ALA A 386 37.13 -22.42 -12.30
C ALA A 386 37.75 -21.91 -13.61
N SER A 387 37.51 -20.63 -13.92
CA SER A 387 38.20 -19.82 -14.94
C SER A 387 39.26 -18.97 -14.27
#